data_AF-A0A7Y1ZJJ5-F1
#
_entry.id   AF-A0A7Y1ZJJ5-F1
#
_cell.length_a   1.000
_cell.length_b   1.000
_cell.length_c   1.000
_cell.angle_alpha   90.00
_cell.angle_beta   90.00
_cell.angle_gamma   90.00
#
_symmetry.space_group_name_H-M   'P 1'
#
loop_
_entity.id
_entity.type
_entity.pdbx_description
1 polymer ?
#
loop_
_entity_poly.entity_id
_entity_poly.type
_entity_poly.pdbx_seq_one_letter_code
_entity_poly.pdbx_strand_id
1 'polypeptide(L)'
;MNKIYYTIAIVLFLLAGPASAATVEVQAILGDNAVLKVGGERKMMRPGESHGGVTLVRTTASTVVIRINGAEQALGLSQRVGTSYAAPLERVVTIPRNSRDQYLTTALINGRSTPVMVDTGANIVAMSANHARALGIDPQEGSLGPVETAGGVLTARHIKLQSVSVGGIRVDNVDATVVESDYPVTVLLGMSYLRHVKIEEQNGILSLSRTE
;
A
#
# COMPACT_ATOMS: atom_id res chain seq x y z
N MET A 1 17.68 -60.95 -52.07
CA MET A 1 17.26 -59.56 -52.31
C MET A 1 16.41 -59.08 -51.14
N ASN A 2 16.87 -58.02 -50.46
CA ASN A 2 16.23 -57.04 -49.56
C ASN A 2 15.23 -57.55 -48.48
N LYS A 3 15.60 -57.60 -47.20
CA LYS A 3 15.56 -56.52 -46.17
C LYS A 3 14.18 -55.84 -46.03
N ILE A 4 13.61 -55.86 -44.82
CA ILE A 4 13.41 -54.70 -43.92
C ILE A 4 12.67 -55.17 -42.65
N TYR A 5 13.30 -54.91 -41.49
CA TYR A 5 12.75 -55.11 -40.15
C TYR A 5 11.96 -53.86 -39.74
N TYR A 6 10.75 -54.01 -39.20
CA TYR A 6 10.04 -52.93 -38.49
C TYR A 6 9.91 -53.30 -37.02
N THR A 7 10.80 -52.73 -36.20
CA THR A 7 10.69 -52.75 -34.74
C THR A 7 9.74 -51.63 -34.32
N ILE A 8 8.54 -51.96 -33.84
CA ILE A 8 7.61 -50.99 -33.27
C ILE A 8 8.09 -50.65 -31.86
N ALA A 9 8.55 -49.42 -31.65
CA ALA A 9 8.82 -48.86 -30.34
C ALA A 9 7.50 -48.36 -29.73
N ILE A 10 7.02 -49.05 -28.69
CA ILE A 10 5.89 -48.61 -27.87
C ILE A 10 6.40 -47.52 -26.93
N VAL A 11 6.04 -46.27 -27.19
CA VAL A 11 6.26 -45.15 -26.27
C VAL A 11 5.18 -45.21 -25.20
N LEU A 12 5.57 -45.57 -23.98
CA LEU A 12 4.71 -45.59 -22.81
C LEU A 12 4.45 -44.14 -22.35
N PHE A 13 3.29 -43.59 -22.71
CA PHE A 13 2.86 -42.26 -22.26
C PHE A 13 2.42 -42.35 -20.79
N LEU A 14 3.23 -41.86 -19.86
CA LEU A 14 2.82 -41.71 -18.46
C LEU A 14 1.68 -40.68 -18.37
N LEU A 15 0.46 -41.14 -18.10
CA LEU A 15 -0.63 -40.28 -17.64
C LEU A 15 -0.31 -39.80 -16.22
N ALA A 16 0.23 -38.59 -16.10
CA ALA A 16 0.24 -37.85 -14.84
C ALA A 16 -1.19 -37.40 -14.54
N GLY A 17 -1.87 -38.06 -13.59
CA GLY A 17 -3.17 -37.63 -13.09
C GLY A 17 -3.08 -36.25 -12.41
N PRO A 18 -4.18 -35.46 -12.40
CA PRO A 18 -4.16 -34.15 -11.75
C PRO A 18 -3.94 -34.37 -10.24
N ALA A 19 -2.84 -33.85 -9.72
CA ALA A 19 -2.62 -33.77 -8.28
C ALA A 19 -3.71 -32.87 -7.70
N SER A 20 -4.64 -33.45 -6.93
CA SER A 20 -5.69 -32.69 -6.25
C SER A 20 -5.03 -31.73 -5.26
N ALA A 21 -5.04 -30.44 -5.57
CA ALA A 21 -4.54 -29.42 -4.66
C ALA A 21 -5.41 -29.43 -3.39
N ALA A 22 -4.82 -29.74 -2.24
CA ALA A 22 -5.52 -29.68 -0.97
C ALA A 22 -6.02 -28.25 -0.72
N THR A 23 -7.33 -28.06 -0.61
CA THR A 23 -7.92 -26.77 -0.26
C THR A 23 -7.68 -26.49 1.22
N VAL A 24 -7.15 -25.30 1.53
CA VAL A 24 -6.89 -24.86 2.91
C VAL A 24 -7.75 -23.64 3.23
N GLU A 25 -8.49 -23.71 4.34
CA GLU A 25 -9.34 -22.62 4.83
C GLU A 25 -8.98 -22.30 6.29
N VAL A 26 -8.80 -21.02 6.61
CA VAL A 26 -8.56 -20.55 7.98
C VAL A 26 -9.90 -20.26 8.64
N GLN A 27 -10.24 -21.02 9.69
CA GLN A 27 -11.51 -20.87 10.41
C GLN A 27 -11.39 -20.04 11.69
N ALA A 28 -10.25 -20.10 12.37
CA ALA A 28 -9.99 -19.29 13.56
C ALA A 28 -8.48 -19.07 13.77
N ILE A 29 -8.13 -17.94 14.40
CA ILE A 29 -6.77 -17.65 14.90
C ILE A 29 -6.89 -17.43 16.41
N LEU A 30 -6.06 -18.14 17.18
CA LEU A 30 -6.08 -18.15 18.64
C LEU A 30 -4.65 -17.93 19.16
N GLY A 31 -4.23 -16.67 19.22
CA GLY A 31 -2.85 -16.32 19.53
C GLY A 31 -1.90 -16.91 18.49
N ASP A 32 -0.96 -17.74 18.96
CA ASP A 32 0.04 -18.39 18.09
C ASP A 32 -0.51 -19.60 17.29
N ASN A 33 -1.74 -20.02 17.57
CA ASN A 33 -2.36 -21.20 16.95
C ASN A 33 -3.42 -20.82 15.93
N ALA A 34 -3.72 -21.72 14.99
CA ALA A 34 -4.79 -21.54 14.02
C ALA A 34 -5.65 -22.81 13.88
N VAL A 35 -6.95 -22.65 13.68
CA VAL A 35 -7.85 -23.73 13.25
C VAL A 35 -7.94 -23.67 11.73
N LEU A 36 -7.38 -24.67 11.07
CA LEU A 36 -7.37 -24.82 9.62
C LEU A 36 -8.28 -25.96 9.20
N LYS A 37 -8.96 -25.82 8.07
CA LYS A 37 -9.65 -26.91 7.38
C LYS A 37 -8.84 -27.29 6.14
N VAL A 38 -8.21 -28.46 6.16
CA VAL A 38 -7.34 -28.97 5.08
C VAL A 38 -7.99 -30.20 4.46
N GLY A 39 -8.27 -30.16 3.16
CA GLY A 39 -8.88 -31.31 2.47
C GLY A 39 -10.25 -31.71 3.04
N GLY A 40 -10.96 -30.79 3.71
CA GLY A 40 -12.24 -31.06 4.35
C GLY A 40 -12.18 -31.33 5.85
N GLU A 41 -11.01 -31.70 6.39
CA GLU A 41 -10.82 -32.01 7.81
C GLU A 41 -10.37 -30.77 8.58
N ARG A 42 -11.01 -30.51 9.73
CA ARG A 42 -10.69 -29.38 10.60
C ARG A 42 -9.66 -29.78 11.65
N LYS A 43 -8.55 -29.07 11.69
CA LYS A 43 -7.43 -29.30 12.61
C LYS A 43 -6.95 -27.99 13.22
N MET A 44 -6.81 -27.96 14.55
CA MET A 44 -6.03 -26.92 15.21
C MET A 44 -4.55 -27.26 15.04
N MET A 45 -3.77 -26.27 14.62
CA MET A 45 -2.34 -26.40 14.36
C MET A 45 -1.57 -25.38 15.20
N ARG A 46 -0.38 -25.79 15.67
CA ARG A 46 0.63 -24.93 16.30
C ARG A 46 1.75 -24.60 15.30
N PRO A 47 2.53 -23.52 15.48
CA PRO A 47 3.70 -23.25 14.65
C PRO A 47 4.66 -24.46 14.63
N GLY A 48 5.05 -24.89 13.43
CA GLY A 48 5.82 -26.10 13.16
C GLY A 48 4.99 -27.37 12.90
N GLU A 49 3.70 -27.41 13.27
CA GLU A 49 2.83 -28.57 13.05
C GLU A 49 2.42 -28.69 11.58
N SER A 50 2.33 -29.93 11.07
CA SER A 50 1.94 -30.20 9.69
C SER A 50 0.74 -31.14 9.60
N HIS A 51 -0.18 -30.85 8.68
CA HIS A 51 -1.36 -31.68 8.41
C HIS A 51 -1.77 -31.54 6.94
N GLY A 52 -2.01 -32.66 6.24
CA GLY A 52 -2.47 -32.66 4.85
C GLY A 52 -1.54 -31.95 3.86
N GLY A 53 -0.22 -31.99 4.08
CA GLY A 53 0.77 -31.29 3.24
C GLY A 53 0.93 -29.78 3.53
N VAL A 54 0.24 -29.29 4.57
CA VAL A 54 0.30 -27.91 5.03
C VAL A 54 1.07 -27.86 6.34
N THR A 55 2.08 -27.00 6.46
CA THR A 55 2.75 -26.71 7.73
C THR A 55 2.34 -25.33 8.22
N LEU A 56 1.95 -25.17 9.49
CA LEU A 56 1.77 -23.85 10.07
C LEU A 56 3.14 -23.25 10.41
N VAL A 57 3.50 -22.10 9.85
CA VAL A 57 4.78 -21.43 10.10
C VAL A 57 4.64 -20.43 11.24
N ARG A 58 3.66 -19.52 11.17
CA ARG A 58 3.36 -18.50 12.19
C ARG A 58 1.95 -17.95 12.04
N THR A 59 1.45 -17.27 13.06
CA THR A 59 0.20 -16.50 13.01
C THR A 59 0.46 -15.02 13.29
N THR A 60 -0.50 -14.17 12.93
CA THR A 60 -0.60 -12.77 13.35
C THR A 60 -2.01 -12.51 13.90
N ALA A 61 -2.38 -11.26 14.19
CA ALA A 61 -3.74 -10.92 14.64
C ALA A 61 -4.83 -11.27 13.61
N SER A 62 -4.51 -11.31 12.31
CA SER A 62 -5.52 -11.50 11.24
C SER A 62 -5.11 -12.50 10.15
N THR A 63 -3.87 -13.01 10.18
CA THR A 63 -3.33 -13.91 9.16
C THR A 63 -2.60 -15.11 9.74
N VAL A 64 -2.51 -16.16 8.93
CA VAL A 64 -1.79 -17.40 9.19
C VAL A 64 -0.80 -17.61 8.05
N VAL A 65 0.48 -17.76 8.34
CA VAL A 65 1.48 -18.14 7.35
C VAL A 65 1.64 -19.65 7.39
N ILE A 66 1.35 -20.29 6.28
CA ILE A 66 1.47 -21.73 6.09
C ILE A 66 2.54 -22.03 5.04
N ARG A 67 3.06 -23.26 5.02
CA ARG A 67 3.94 -23.76 3.96
C ARG A 67 3.26 -24.92 3.25
N ILE A 68 3.18 -24.84 1.92
CA ILE A 68 2.66 -25.89 1.04
C ILE A 68 3.66 -26.08 -0.10
N ASN A 69 4.07 -27.30 -0.39
CA ASN A 69 5.03 -27.61 -1.48
C ASN A 69 6.34 -26.79 -1.40
N GLY A 70 6.80 -26.47 -0.18
CA GLY A 70 8.00 -25.67 0.05
C GLY A 70 7.82 -24.15 -0.06
N ALA A 71 6.69 -23.66 -0.56
CA ALA A 71 6.38 -22.23 -0.63
C ALA A 71 5.59 -21.79 0.61
N GLU A 72 5.93 -20.62 1.18
CA GLU A 72 5.15 -20.01 2.25
C GLU A 72 4.01 -19.15 1.68
N GLN A 73 2.84 -19.24 2.28
CA GLN A 73 1.62 -18.54 1.87
C GLN A 73 0.90 -17.98 3.09
N ALA A 74 0.52 -16.70 3.03
CA ALA A 74 -0.31 -16.08 4.07
C ALA A 74 -1.80 -16.23 3.74
N LEU A 75 -2.59 -16.67 4.71
CA LEU A 75 -4.03 -16.85 4.62
C LEU A 75 -4.75 -16.00 5.69
N GLY A 76 -5.77 -15.24 5.30
CA GLY A 76 -6.63 -14.51 6.23
C GLY A 76 -7.81 -15.37 6.74
N LEU A 77 -8.46 -14.94 7.83
CA LEU A 77 -9.72 -15.54 8.29
C LEU A 77 -10.77 -15.51 7.17
N SER A 78 -11.49 -16.62 6.97
CA SER A 78 -12.69 -16.75 6.12
C SER A 78 -12.60 -16.45 4.62
N GLN A 79 -11.42 -16.40 4.00
CA GLN A 79 -11.33 -16.33 2.53
C GLN A 79 -11.13 -17.71 1.90
N ARG A 80 -12.15 -18.17 1.15
CA ARG A 80 -12.08 -19.36 0.29
C ARG A 80 -11.05 -19.09 -0.81
N VAL A 81 -9.87 -19.70 -0.73
CA VAL A 81 -8.89 -19.62 -1.83
C VAL A 81 -9.31 -20.59 -2.93
N GLY A 82 -10.14 -20.11 -3.85
CA GLY A 82 -9.87 -20.36 -5.27
C GLY A 82 -8.60 -19.58 -5.61
N THR A 83 -7.67 -20.23 -6.31
CA THR A 83 -6.37 -19.70 -6.72
C THR A 83 -6.40 -18.20 -7.08
N SER A 84 -5.81 -17.35 -6.22
CA SER A 84 -5.28 -15.98 -6.45
C SER A 84 -5.46 -15.10 -5.20
N TYR A 85 -4.55 -15.19 -4.23
CA TYR A 85 -4.37 -14.11 -3.25
C TYR A 85 -3.20 -13.27 -3.74
N ALA A 86 -3.48 -12.07 -4.26
CA ALA A 86 -2.45 -11.08 -4.53
C ALA A 86 -2.05 -10.44 -3.19
N ALA A 87 -0.75 -10.32 -2.90
CA ALA A 87 -0.29 -9.49 -1.80
C ALA A 87 -0.91 -8.07 -1.95
N PRO A 88 -1.30 -7.39 -0.86
CA PRO A 88 -1.72 -6.00 -0.94
C PRO A 88 -0.69 -5.22 -1.76
N LEU A 89 -1.13 -4.63 -2.86
CA LEU A 89 -0.24 -3.89 -3.73
C LEU A 89 0.20 -2.64 -2.96
N GLU A 90 1.43 -2.65 -2.46
CA GLU A 90 2.04 -1.45 -1.91
C GLU A 90 2.16 -0.43 -3.04
N ARG A 91 1.50 0.71 -2.87
CA ARG A 91 1.63 1.81 -3.83
C ARG A 91 2.83 2.64 -3.43
N VAL A 92 3.74 2.81 -4.38
CA VAL A 92 4.98 3.57 -4.21
C VAL A 92 5.04 4.67 -5.25
N VAL A 93 5.39 5.88 -4.84
CA VAL A 93 5.73 6.99 -5.73
C VAL A 93 7.15 7.45 -5.43
N THR A 94 7.92 7.63 -6.49
CA THR A 94 9.33 8.01 -6.42
C THR A 94 9.51 9.41 -7.00
N ILE A 95 10.17 10.28 -6.26
CA ILE A 95 10.31 11.71 -6.54
C ILE A 95 11.81 12.02 -6.53
N PRO A 96 12.42 12.33 -7.69
CA PRO A 96 13.82 12.73 -7.73
C PRO A 96 13.98 14.14 -7.16
N ARG A 97 15.11 14.35 -6.48
CA ARG A 97 15.52 15.67 -6.01
C ARG A 97 15.85 16.56 -7.21
N ASN A 98 15.35 17.79 -7.20
CA ASN A 98 15.69 18.77 -8.22
C ASN A 98 17.02 19.49 -7.94
N SER A 99 17.43 20.39 -8.82
CA SER A 99 18.68 21.18 -8.68
C SER A 99 18.69 22.19 -7.54
N ARG A 100 17.59 22.34 -6.81
CA ARG A 100 17.45 23.22 -5.62
C ARG A 100 17.34 22.40 -4.32
N ASP A 101 17.67 21.12 -4.38
CA ASP A 101 17.52 20.17 -3.28
C ASP A 101 16.06 19.97 -2.80
N GLN A 102 15.08 20.15 -3.68
CA GLN A 102 13.65 20.01 -3.37
C GLN A 102 13.05 18.77 -4.04
N TYR A 103 12.04 18.20 -3.37
CA TYR A 103 11.23 17.11 -3.91
C TYR A 103 9.88 17.66 -4.37
N LEU A 104 9.78 17.94 -5.68
CA LEU A 104 8.56 18.44 -6.31
C LEU A 104 7.83 17.31 -7.02
N THR A 105 6.53 17.25 -6.83
CA THR A 105 5.66 16.29 -7.51
C THR A 105 4.30 16.90 -7.80
N THR A 106 3.42 16.14 -8.44
CA THR A 106 2.03 16.53 -8.67
C THR A 106 1.12 15.82 -7.67
N ALA A 107 0.20 16.55 -7.08
CA ALA A 107 -0.88 16.01 -6.25
C ALA A 107 -2.24 16.29 -6.86
N LEU A 108 -3.22 15.44 -6.54
CA LEU A 108 -4.64 15.73 -6.69
C LEU A 108 -5.18 16.19 -5.34
N ILE A 109 -5.55 17.47 -5.24
CA ILE A 109 -6.23 18.03 -4.07
C ILE A 109 -7.69 18.24 -4.43
N ASN A 110 -8.61 17.59 -3.70
CA ASN A 110 -10.04 17.57 -4.03
C ASN A 110 -10.32 17.24 -5.51
N GLY A 111 -9.52 16.33 -6.08
CA GLY A 111 -9.62 15.89 -7.48
C GLY A 111 -8.96 16.83 -8.51
N ARG A 112 -8.36 17.95 -8.10
CA ARG A 112 -7.69 18.90 -8.99
C ARG A 112 -6.17 18.80 -8.88
N SER A 113 -5.52 18.81 -10.04
CA SER A 113 -4.07 18.69 -10.15
C SER A 113 -3.35 19.98 -9.76
N THR A 114 -2.33 19.89 -8.92
CA THR A 114 -1.44 21.00 -8.57
C THR A 114 -0.02 20.49 -8.29
N PRO A 115 1.03 21.27 -8.64
CA PRO A 115 2.37 20.99 -8.13
C PRO A 115 2.40 21.17 -6.60
N VAL A 116 3.14 20.28 -5.94
CA VAL A 116 3.40 20.31 -4.51
C VAL A 116 4.88 20.08 -4.23
N MET A 117 5.36 20.63 -3.12
CA MET A 117 6.68 20.33 -2.57
C MET A 117 6.52 19.46 -1.33
N VAL A 118 7.25 18.34 -1.26
CA VAL A 118 7.30 17.54 -0.03
C VAL A 118 8.08 18.31 1.02
N ASP A 119 7.44 18.62 2.15
CA ASP A 119 8.01 19.44 3.21
C ASP A 119 7.76 18.79 4.58
N THR A 120 8.77 18.05 5.08
CA THR A 120 8.71 17.42 6.41
C THR A 120 8.83 18.43 7.55
N GLY A 121 9.20 19.69 7.27
CA GLY A 121 9.23 20.77 8.26
C GLY A 121 7.87 21.45 8.45
N ALA A 122 6.93 21.27 7.52
CA ALA A 122 5.58 21.79 7.63
C ALA A 122 4.68 20.83 8.40
N ASN A 123 4.12 21.25 9.53
CA ASN A 123 3.19 20.42 10.33
C ASN A 123 1.87 20.11 9.59
N ILE A 124 1.47 20.97 8.65
CA ILE A 124 0.19 20.92 7.96
C ILE A 124 0.38 21.25 6.48
N VAL A 125 -0.46 20.72 5.60
CA VAL A 125 -0.49 21.14 4.19
C VAL A 125 -0.76 22.63 4.13
N ALA A 126 0.10 23.39 3.45
CA ALA A 126 0.00 24.85 3.41
C ALA A 126 -0.08 25.35 1.97
N MET A 127 -0.98 26.28 1.71
CA MET A 127 -1.17 26.88 0.39
C MET A 127 -1.51 28.37 0.49
N SER A 128 -1.30 29.10 -0.58
CA SER A 128 -1.70 30.50 -0.69
C SER A 128 -3.18 30.61 -1.05
N ALA A 129 -3.77 31.78 -0.86
CA ALA A 129 -5.12 32.07 -1.35
C ALA A 129 -5.24 31.89 -2.87
N ASN A 130 -4.15 32.09 -3.63
CA ASN A 130 -4.12 31.86 -5.08
C ASN A 130 -4.25 30.37 -5.41
N HIS A 131 -3.51 29.51 -4.70
CA HIS A 131 -3.61 28.06 -4.83
C HIS A 131 -5.01 27.56 -4.45
N ALA A 132 -5.57 28.02 -3.33
CA ALA A 132 -6.91 27.65 -2.88
C ALA A 132 -7.95 27.95 -3.98
N ARG A 133 -7.93 29.17 -4.54
CA ARG A 133 -8.83 29.56 -5.64
C ARG A 133 -8.64 28.68 -6.89
N ALA A 134 -7.40 28.39 -7.29
CA ALA A 134 -7.13 27.50 -8.43
C ALA A 134 -7.65 26.07 -8.20
N LEU A 135 -7.66 25.62 -6.93
CA LEU A 135 -8.20 24.35 -6.48
C LEU A 135 -9.72 24.39 -6.21
N GLY A 136 -10.39 25.51 -6.47
CA GLY A 136 -11.83 25.66 -6.22
C GLY A 136 -12.21 25.60 -4.74
N ILE A 137 -11.26 25.92 -3.85
CA ILE A 137 -11.46 26.06 -2.41
C ILE A 137 -11.70 27.55 -2.12
N ASP A 138 -12.70 27.86 -1.32
CA ASP A 138 -12.94 29.23 -0.87
C ASP A 138 -11.83 29.63 0.12
N PRO A 139 -10.98 30.62 -0.20
CA PRO A 139 -9.90 31.03 0.71
C PRO A 139 -10.41 31.66 2.01
N GLN A 140 -11.70 32.01 2.11
CA GLN A 140 -12.33 32.53 3.33
C GLN A 140 -12.98 31.42 4.18
N GLU A 141 -13.00 30.19 3.69
CA GLU A 141 -13.49 29.03 4.43
C GLU A 141 -12.64 28.75 5.66
N GLY A 142 -13.27 28.19 6.70
CA GLY A 142 -12.59 27.74 7.89
C GLY A 142 -12.28 28.82 8.92
N SER A 143 -11.64 28.41 10.01
CA SER A 143 -11.34 29.27 11.16
C SER A 143 -9.98 29.96 11.01
N LEU A 144 -9.90 31.25 11.35
CA LEU A 144 -8.62 31.93 11.48
C LEU A 144 -7.86 31.39 12.70
N GLY A 145 -6.56 31.19 12.55
CA GLY A 145 -5.68 30.73 13.62
C GLY A 145 -4.21 31.02 13.31
N PRO A 146 -3.34 30.95 14.33
CA PRO A 146 -1.91 31.10 14.14
C PRO A 146 -1.32 29.86 13.46
N VAL A 147 -0.38 30.07 12.55
CA VAL A 147 0.47 29.03 11.98
C VAL A 147 1.93 29.41 12.15
N GLU A 148 2.74 28.45 12.59
CA GLU A 148 4.18 28.60 12.71
C GLU A 148 4.84 28.34 11.36
N THR A 149 5.74 29.25 10.97
CA THR A 149 6.56 29.12 9.77
C THR A 149 8.02 29.40 10.11
N ALA A 150 8.93 29.10 9.18
CA ALA A 150 10.33 29.48 9.32
C ALA A 150 10.54 31.01 9.47
N GLY A 151 9.59 31.83 8.99
CA GLY A 151 9.60 33.29 9.13
C GLY A 151 8.94 33.81 10.42
N GLY A 152 8.44 32.92 11.29
CA GLY A 152 7.69 33.26 12.50
C GLY A 152 6.21 32.87 12.44
N VAL A 153 5.44 33.35 13.41
CA VAL A 153 4.00 33.08 13.51
C VAL A 153 3.22 34.05 12.62
N LEU A 154 2.35 33.52 11.77
CA LEU A 154 1.40 34.32 10.99
C LEU A 154 -0.03 33.81 11.17
N THR A 155 -1.02 34.58 10.74
CA THR A 155 -2.43 34.16 10.78
C THR A 155 -2.82 33.53 9.44
N ALA A 156 -3.47 32.36 9.49
CA ALA A 156 -3.96 31.65 8.33
C ALA A 156 -5.36 31.08 8.58
N ARG A 157 -6.06 30.72 7.50
CA ARG A 157 -7.35 30.00 7.56
C ARG A 157 -7.07 28.51 7.67
N HIS A 158 -7.58 27.86 8.69
CA HIS A 158 -7.52 26.42 8.86
C HIS A 158 -8.74 25.77 8.20
N ILE A 159 -8.47 24.90 7.24
CA ILE A 159 -9.49 24.20 6.45
C ILE A 159 -9.25 22.69 6.47
N LYS A 160 -10.22 21.94 5.97
CA LYS A 160 -10.11 20.49 5.77
C LYS A 160 -10.29 20.17 4.30
N LEU A 161 -9.24 19.63 3.69
CA LEU A 161 -9.29 19.11 2.33
C LEU A 161 -10.07 17.79 2.36
N GLN A 162 -11.00 17.62 1.42
CA GLN A 162 -11.72 16.37 1.27
C GLN A 162 -10.75 15.23 0.98
N SER A 163 -9.75 15.50 0.14
CA SER A 163 -8.67 14.54 -0.11
C SER A 163 -7.42 15.15 -0.73
N VAL A 164 -6.30 14.49 -0.49
CA VAL A 164 -5.02 14.71 -1.14
C VAL A 164 -4.52 13.36 -1.65
N SER A 165 -4.06 13.31 -2.91
CA SER A 165 -3.51 12.10 -3.50
C SER A 165 -2.21 12.38 -4.25
N VAL A 166 -1.15 11.64 -3.93
CA VAL A 166 0.16 11.74 -4.61
C VAL A 166 0.51 10.38 -5.20
N GLY A 167 0.73 10.31 -6.52
CA GLY A 167 1.04 9.04 -7.19
C GLY A 167 -0.02 7.94 -6.99
N GLY A 168 -1.27 8.33 -6.73
CA GLY A 168 -2.38 7.42 -6.42
C GLY A 168 -2.50 7.01 -4.95
N ILE A 169 -1.61 7.47 -4.06
CA ILE A 169 -1.75 7.27 -2.62
C ILE A 169 -2.70 8.33 -2.09
N ARG A 170 -3.94 7.93 -1.79
CA ARG A 170 -5.00 8.86 -1.36
C ARG A 170 -5.10 8.93 0.17
N VAL A 171 -5.25 10.14 0.68
CA VAL A 171 -5.59 10.43 2.09
C VAL A 171 -6.80 11.36 2.09
N ASP A 172 -7.84 10.98 2.81
CA ASP A 172 -9.04 11.78 2.98
C ASP A 172 -8.96 12.68 4.23
N ASN A 173 -9.77 13.73 4.28
CA ASN A 173 -9.95 14.60 5.46
C ASN A 173 -8.66 15.26 5.99
N VAL A 174 -7.79 15.68 5.07
CA VAL A 174 -6.46 16.22 5.38
C VAL A 174 -6.58 17.66 5.86
N ASP A 175 -6.02 17.95 7.05
CA ASP A 175 -5.96 19.31 7.57
C ASP A 175 -5.01 20.16 6.69
N ALA A 176 -5.43 21.38 6.37
CA ALA A 176 -4.64 22.33 5.59
C ALA A 176 -4.78 23.78 6.09
N THR A 177 -3.84 24.64 5.70
CA THR A 177 -3.91 26.09 5.92
C THR A 177 -3.89 26.84 4.60
N VAL A 178 -4.70 27.91 4.54
CA VAL A 178 -4.68 28.91 3.47
C VAL A 178 -4.15 30.21 4.04
N VAL A 179 -3.02 30.66 3.51
CA VAL A 179 -2.39 31.93 3.88
C VAL A 179 -2.90 33.03 2.96
N GLU A 180 -3.35 34.15 3.53
CA GLU A 180 -3.77 35.36 2.80
C GLU A 180 -2.55 36.16 2.29
N SER A 181 -1.64 35.47 1.61
CA SER A 181 -0.48 36.04 0.95
C SER A 181 -0.15 35.24 -0.31
N ASP A 182 0.82 35.69 -1.11
CA ASP A 182 1.30 34.92 -2.27
C ASP A 182 2.23 33.75 -1.87
N TYR A 183 2.64 33.66 -0.60
CA TYR A 183 3.40 32.54 -0.06
C TYR A 183 2.47 31.48 0.59
N PRO A 184 2.78 30.18 0.48
CA PRO A 184 3.89 29.61 -0.27
C PRO A 184 3.67 29.65 -1.80
N VAL A 185 4.76 29.80 -2.54
CA VAL A 185 4.76 29.86 -4.03
C VAL A 185 4.45 28.53 -4.69
N THR A 186 4.65 27.43 -3.95
CA THR A 186 4.23 26.07 -4.28
C THR A 186 3.50 25.53 -3.07
N VAL A 187 2.43 24.75 -3.25
CA VAL A 187 1.75 24.09 -2.12
C VAL A 187 2.75 23.21 -1.36
N LEU A 188 2.81 23.36 -0.04
CA LEU A 188 3.63 22.55 0.84
C LEU A 188 2.84 21.31 1.25
N LEU A 189 3.34 20.13 0.93
CA LEU A 189 2.79 18.86 1.35
C LEU A 189 3.38 18.49 2.72
N GLY A 190 2.70 18.95 3.78
CA GLY A 190 3.17 18.80 5.16
C GLY A 190 2.73 17.51 5.86
N MET A 191 3.03 17.44 7.16
CA MET A 191 2.83 16.28 8.03
C MET A 191 1.38 15.83 8.19
N SER A 192 0.39 16.71 7.98
CA SER A 192 -1.02 16.32 7.96
C SER A 192 -1.36 15.31 6.84
N TYR A 193 -0.57 15.29 5.76
CA TYR A 193 -0.58 14.22 4.76
C TYR A 193 0.54 13.19 5.01
N LEU A 194 1.78 13.66 5.21
CA LEU A 194 2.98 12.82 5.20
C LEU A 194 3.00 11.74 6.30
N ARG A 195 2.32 11.95 7.44
CA ARG A 195 2.21 10.92 8.50
C ARG A 195 1.44 9.66 8.08
N HIS A 196 0.72 9.70 6.95
CA HIS A 196 -0.08 8.59 6.44
C HIS A 196 0.67 7.71 5.44
N VAL A 197 1.92 8.04 5.13
CA VAL A 197 2.78 7.30 4.20
C VAL A 197 4.10 6.96 4.86
N LYS A 198 4.73 5.87 4.41
CA LYS A 198 6.13 5.61 4.67
C LYS A 198 6.97 6.54 3.78
N ILE A 199 8.05 7.07 4.34
CA ILE A 199 8.96 7.99 3.65
C ILE A 199 10.37 7.41 3.73
N GLU A 200 11.02 7.25 2.58
CA GLU A 200 12.42 6.84 2.49
C GLU A 200 13.16 7.73 1.50
N GLU A 201 14.33 8.23 1.87
CA GLU A 201 15.21 9.00 0.99
C GLU A 201 16.53 8.23 0.81
N GLN A 202 16.90 7.98 -0.45
CA GLN A 202 18.16 7.32 -0.79
C GLN A 202 18.75 7.97 -2.05
N ASN A 203 19.98 8.47 -1.94
CA ASN A 203 20.77 8.99 -3.08
C ASN A 203 20.04 10.06 -3.92
N GLY A 204 19.32 10.99 -3.29
CA GLY A 204 18.59 12.04 -4.00
C GLY A 204 17.23 11.58 -4.53
N ILE A 205 16.75 10.40 -4.12
CA ILE A 205 15.46 9.86 -4.52
C ILE A 205 14.59 9.69 -3.27
N LEU A 206 13.45 10.37 -3.25
CA LEU A 206 12.45 10.23 -2.19
C LEU A 206 11.35 9.27 -2.64
N SER A 207 11.03 8.28 -1.82
CA SER A 207 9.93 7.35 -2.02
C SER A 207 8.86 7.58 -0.96
N LEU A 208 7.61 7.74 -1.39
CA LEU A 208 6.43 7.69 -0.53
C LEU A 208 5.70 6.38 -0.80
N SER A 209 5.39 5.59 0.23
CA SER A 209 4.64 4.35 0.05
C SER A 209 3.53 4.13 1.07
N ARG A 210 2.50 3.38 0.65
CA ARG A 210 1.40 2.97 1.53
C ARG A 210 0.81 1.65 1.04
N THR A 211 0.52 0.76 1.99
CA THR A 211 -0.25 -0.46 1.75
C THR A 211 -1.75 -0.12 1.73
N GLU A 212 -2.45 -0.55 0.68
CA GLU A 212 -3.91 -0.41 0.57
C GLU A 212 -4.66 -1.49 1.35
#